data_AF-A0A6A4THV0-F1
#
_entry.id   AF-A0A6A4THV0-F1
#
_cell.length_a   1.000
_cell.length_b   1.000
_cell.length_c   1.000
_cell.angle_alpha   90.00
_cell.angle_beta   90.00
_cell.angle_gamma   90.00
#
_symmetry.space_group_name_H-M   'P 1'
#
loop_
_entity.id
_entity.type
_entity.pdbx_description
1 polymer ?
#
loop_
_entity_poly.entity_id
_entity_poly.type
_entity_poly.pdbx_seq_one_letter_code
_entity_poly.pdbx_strand_id
1 'polypeptide(L)' 'MVCSEILRAIVRPPAGKVDPVFLLVQDNPRPHAVGVCRQFLDEEGIDAIDWSSRSPDLNLIEHRWDVMYRCI' A
#
# COMPACT_ATOMS: atom_id res chain seq x y z
N MET A 1 2.99 11.49 -11.87
CA MET A 1 2.00 10.49 -11.46
C MET A 1 1.71 10.74 -10.00
N VAL A 2 0.48 11.15 -9.69
CA VAL A 2 0.03 11.47 -8.33
C VAL A 2 -0.31 10.14 -7.65
N CYS A 3 0.02 9.96 -6.36
CA CYS A 3 -0.15 8.66 -5.72
C CYS A 3 -1.63 8.17 -5.71
N SER A 4 -2.61 9.07 -5.77
CA SER A 4 -4.03 8.73 -5.97
C SER A 4 -4.32 8.02 -7.31
N GLU A 5 -3.61 8.34 -8.39
CA GLU A 5 -3.77 7.66 -9.68
C GLU A 5 -3.33 6.19 -9.59
N ILE A 6 -2.24 5.93 -8.87
CA ILE A 6 -1.72 4.58 -8.64
C ILE A 6 -2.66 3.79 -7.74
N LEU A 7 -3.10 4.37 -6.62
CA LEU A 7 -4.02 3.71 -5.69
C LEU A 7 -5.35 3.34 -6.38
N ARG A 8 -5.87 4.22 -7.25
CA ARG A 8 -7.07 3.93 -8.04
C ARG A 8 -6.91 2.74 -8.99
N ALA A 9 -5.72 2.60 -9.59
CA ALA A 9 -5.47 1.52 -10.53
C ALA A 9 -5.19 0.17 -9.84
N ILE A 10 -4.46 0.20 -8.71
CA ILE A 10 -3.91 -1.02 -8.10
C ILE A 10 -4.72 -1.46 -6.87
N VAL A 11 -5.14 -0.52 -6.02
CA VAL A 11 -5.73 -0.82 -4.71
C VAL A 11 -7.26 -0.85 -4.75
N ARG A 12 -7.90 0.02 -5.53
CA ARG A 12 -9.37 0.06 -5.65
C ARG A 12 -9.98 -1.25 -6.18
N PRO A 13 -9.44 -1.90 -7.23
CA PRO A 13 -10.05 -3.12 -7.76
C PRO A 13 -10.11 -4.31 -6.77
N PRO A 14 -9.06 -4.62 -5.98
CA PRO A 14 -9.16 -5.64 -4.95
C PRO A 14 -9.98 -5.19 -3.74
N ALA A 15 -9.93 -3.92 -3.32
CA ALA A 15 -10.73 -3.43 -2.19
C ALA A 15 -12.25 -3.67 -2.40
N GLY A 16 -12.76 -3.47 -3.63
CA GLY A 16 -14.16 -3.75 -3.96
C GLY A 16 -14.52 -5.23 -4.13
N LYS A 17 -13.55 -6.16 -4.02
CA LYS A 17 -13.74 -7.61 -4.21
C LYS A 17 -13.40 -8.44 -2.98
N VAL A 18 -12.64 -7.89 -2.05
CA VAL A 18 -12.17 -8.59 -0.84
C VAL A 18 -13.20 -8.41 0.28
N ASP A 19 -13.17 -9.37 1.22
CA ASP A 19 -13.92 -9.43 2.47
C ASP A 19 -14.14 -8.04 3.13
N PRO A 20 -15.22 -7.82 3.90
CA PRO A 20 -15.51 -6.55 4.60
C PRO A 20 -14.36 -5.96 5.43
N VAL A 21 -13.27 -6.70 5.69
CA VAL A 21 -12.05 -6.22 6.32
C VAL A 21 -10.88 -6.26 5.34
N PHE A 22 -10.78 -5.24 4.49
CA PHE A 22 -9.60 -5.01 3.64
C PHE A 22 -8.66 -4.01 4.32
N LEU A 23 -7.40 -4.42 4.52
CA LEU A 23 -6.39 -3.61 5.19
C LEU A 23 -5.17 -3.43 4.27
N LEU A 24 -4.89 -2.18 3.91
CA LEU A 24 -3.76 -1.81 3.06
C LEU A 24 -2.48 -1.75 3.88
N VAL A 25 -1.46 -2.47 3.43
CA VAL A 25 -0.10 -2.38 3.97
C VAL A 25 0.78 -1.69 2.93
N GLN A 26 1.32 -0.52 3.27
CA GLN A 26 2.26 0.22 2.45
C GLN A 26 3.35 0.83 3.33
N ASP A 27 4.52 1.06 2.75
CA ASP A 27 5.55 1.87 3.38
C ASP A 27 5.09 3.34 3.50
N ASN A 28 5.79 4.13 4.33
CA ASN A 28 5.44 5.53 4.60
C ASN A 28 6.42 6.55 3.96
N PRO A 29 6.81 6.45 2.67
CA PRO A 29 7.55 7.49 2.00
C PRO A 29 6.64 8.70 1.76
N ARG A 30 7.24 9.89 1.67
CA ARG A 30 6.52 11.17 1.54
C ARG A 30 5.41 11.21 0.47
N PRO A 31 5.55 10.57 -0.71
CA PRO A 31 4.48 10.54 -1.70
C PRO A 31 3.22 9.78 -1.25
N HIS A 32 3.35 8.78 -0.37
CA HIS A 32 2.23 8.00 0.18
C HIS A 32 1.56 8.72 1.34
N ALA A 33 2.33 9.51 2.10
CA ALA A 33 1.86 10.33 3.21
C ALA A 33 1.23 11.67 2.80
N VAL A 34 1.19 11.98 1.50
CA VAL A 34 0.61 13.25 1.03
C VAL A 34 -0.90 13.23 1.23
N GLY A 35 -1.48 14.36 1.63
CA GLY A 35 -2.90 14.45 1.99
C GLY A 35 -3.86 13.92 0.93
N VAL A 36 -3.53 14.07 -0.36
CA VAL A 36 -4.33 13.55 -1.49
C VAL A 36 -4.46 12.03 -1.47
N CYS A 37 -3.42 11.31 -1.05
CA CYS A 37 -3.47 9.84 -0.97
C CYS A 37 -4.25 9.37 0.24
N ARG A 38 -4.09 10.06 1.39
CA ARG A 38 -4.86 9.76 2.59
C ARG A 38 -6.36 10.02 2.37
N GLN A 39 -6.70 11.15 1.76
CA GLN A 39 -8.07 11.48 1.37
C GLN A 39 -8.69 10.42 0.46
N PHE A 40 -7.95 9.93 -0.54
CA PHE A 40 -8.45 8.86 -1.42
C PHE A 40 -8.77 7.57 -0.64
N LEU A 41 -7.90 7.17 0.30
CA LEU A 41 -8.14 5.98 1.12
C LEU A 41 -9.36 6.16 2.02
N ASP A 42 -9.51 7.33 2.62
CA ASP A 42 -10.68 7.67 3.44
C ASP A 42 -11.99 7.63 2.62
N GLU A 43 -11.99 8.18 1.40
CA GLU A 43 -13.15 8.20 0.48
C GLU A 43 -13.57 6.81 0.01
N GLU A 44 -12.61 5.91 -0.19
CA GLU A 44 -12.88 4.52 -0.60
C GLU A 44 -13.12 3.59 0.62
N GLY A 45 -13.04 4.11 1.85
CA GLY A 45 -13.24 3.34 3.08
C GLY A 45 -12.15 2.28 3.32
N ILE A 46 -10.92 2.58 2.91
CA ILE A 46 -9.79 1.65 2.97
C ILE A 46 -8.92 2.00 4.17
N ASP A 47 -8.88 1.10 5.15
CA ASP A 47 -7.94 1.22 6.26
C ASP A 47 -6.52 0.91 5.80
N ALA A 48 -5.56 1.70 6.26
CA ALA A 48 -4.13 1.46 6.05
C ALA A 48 -3.40 1.31 7.38
N ILE A 49 -2.48 0.33 7.46
CA ILE A 49 -1.64 0.14 8.65
C ILE A 49 -0.63 1.28 8.75
N ASP A 50 -0.54 1.89 9.93
CA ASP A 50 0.55 2.81 10.25
C ASP A 50 1.87 2.03 10.32
N TRP A 51 2.72 2.24 9.31
CA TRP A 51 4.00 1.55 9.19
C TRP A 51 5.17 2.37 9.72
N SER A 52 6.07 1.73 10.47
CA SER A 52 7.29 2.38 10.97
C SER A 52 8.24 2.72 9.82
N SER A 53 8.86 3.91 9.91
CA SER A 53 9.90 4.29 8.96
C SER A 53 11.12 3.36 9.09
N ARG A 54 11.72 2.99 7.95
CA ARG A 54 12.94 2.17 7.87
C ARG A 54 12.78 0.74 8.43
N SER A 55 11.61 0.15 8.28
CA SER A 55 11.35 -1.26 8.61
C SER A 55 11.03 -2.10 7.37
N PRO A 56 12.01 -2.31 6.46
CA PRO A 56 11.83 -3.16 5.29
C PRO A 56 11.69 -4.65 5.68
N ASP A 57 12.26 -5.03 6.82
CA ASP A 57 12.20 -6.37 7.41
C ASP A 57 10.78 -6.82 7.75
N LEU A 58 9.90 -5.87 8.06
CA LEU A 58 8.50 -6.15 8.36
C LEU A 58 7.66 -6.31 7.08
N ASN A 59 8.15 -5.87 5.92
CA ASN A 59 7.34 -5.78 4.71
C ASN A 59 7.41 -7.09 3.93
N LEU A 60 6.28 -7.81 3.86
CA LEU A 60 6.19 -9.11 3.20
C LEU A 60 6.60 -9.07 1.71
N ILE A 61 6.46 -7.92 1.04
CA ILE A 61 6.87 -7.79 -0.37
C ILE A 61 8.39 -7.76 -0.53
N GLU A 62 9.11 -7.20 0.43
CA GLU A 62 10.58 -7.13 0.41
C GLU A 62 11.19 -8.54 0.49
N HIS A 63 10.61 -9.41 1.33
CA HIS A 63 11.03 -10.81 1.39
C HIS A 63 10.79 -11.53 0.06
N ARG A 64 9.64 -11.29 -0.58
CA ARG A 64 9.32 -11.90 -1.87
C ARG A 64 10.25 -11.41 -2.98
N TRP A 65 10.63 -10.13 -2.96
CA TRP A 65 11.60 -9.56 -3.88
C TRP A 65 12.99 -10.13 -3.66
N ASP A 66 13.46 -10.27 -2.41
CA ASP A 66 14.75 -10.90 -2.09
C ASP A 66 14.83 -12.33 -2.64
N VAL A 67 13.79 -13.14 -2.46
CA VAL A 67 13.72 -14.49 -3.08
C VAL A 67 13.78 -14.40 -4.60
N MET A 68 13.01 -13.49 -5.22
CA MET A 68 13.01 -13.31 -6.66
C MET A 68 14.39 -12.91 -7.19
N TYR A 69 15.08 -11.97 -6.56
CA TYR A 69 16.42 -11.53 -6.95
C TYR A 69 17.50 -12.59 -6.73
N ARG A 70 17.32 -13.51 -5.77
CA ARG A 70 18.23 -14.65 -5.55
C ARG A 70 17.99 -15.81 -6.53
N CYS A 71 16.81 -15.87 -7.15
CA CYS A 71 16.44 -16.90 -8.12
C CYS A 71 16.72 -16.50 -9.57
N ILE A 72 17.25 -15.30 -9.80
CA ILE A 72 17.69 -14.76 -11.11
C ILE A 72 19.22 -14.73 -11.12
#